data_AF-A0A5D9C139-F1
#
_entry.id   AF-A0A5D9C139-F1
#
_cell.length_a   1.000
_cell.length_b   1.000
_cell.length_c   1.000
_cell.angle_alpha   90.00
_cell.angle_beta   90.00
_cell.angle_gamma   90.00
#
_symmetry.space_group_name_H-M   'P 1'
#
loop_
_entity.id
_entity.type
_entity.pdbx_description
1 polymer ?
#
loop_
_entity_poly.entity_id
_entity_poly.type
_entity_poly.pdbx_seq_one_letter_code
_entity_poly.pdbx_strand_id
1 'polypeptide(L)'
;MVQSKTGKAVTWELSAAIGDEVVLLYPELEAELARMKREGGKMIVRDERTGQPYRFDYMQKLHARIRAKAGLPADLRMTSFRHGGMTEIGDAGVDDMRPVSGHTKLDTTAIYNKASAEKARQIALKRREHVTILSRH
;
A
#
# COMPACT_ATOMS: atom_id res chain seq x y z
N MET A 1 -2.67 -8.70 -7.16
CA MET A 1 -3.21 -9.32 -5.93
C MET A 1 -4.73 -9.31 -6.00
N VAL A 2 -5.44 -10.35 -5.54
CA VAL A 2 -6.92 -10.34 -5.47
C VAL A 2 -7.34 -10.04 -4.03
N GLN A 3 -8.16 -9.00 -3.83
CA GLN A 3 -8.59 -8.56 -2.52
C GLN A 3 -9.72 -9.48 -2.00
N SER A 4 -9.52 -10.10 -0.84
CA SER A 4 -10.40 -11.18 -0.32
C SER A 4 -11.83 -10.74 0.03
N LYS A 5 -12.04 -9.46 0.39
CA LYS A 5 -13.36 -8.92 0.77
C LYS A 5 -14.23 -8.51 -0.44
N THR A 6 -13.62 -8.22 -1.58
CA THR A 6 -14.27 -7.61 -2.76
C THR A 6 -14.06 -8.42 -4.04
N GLY A 7 -13.15 -9.40 -4.03
CA GLY A 7 -12.82 -10.24 -5.18
C GLY A 7 -12.06 -9.51 -6.30
N LYS A 8 -11.71 -8.23 -6.13
CA LYS A 8 -11.09 -7.43 -7.20
C LYS A 8 -9.59 -7.67 -7.28
N ALA A 9 -9.10 -7.88 -8.51
CA ALA A 9 -7.68 -7.84 -8.80
C ALA A 9 -7.19 -6.38 -8.77
N VAL A 10 -6.22 -6.11 -7.90
CA VAL A 10 -5.50 -4.84 -7.83
C VAL A 10 -4.04 -5.12 -8.16
N THR A 11 -3.51 -4.37 -9.12
CA THR A 11 -2.10 -4.42 -9.52
C THR A 11 -1.46 -3.10 -9.10
N TRP A 12 -0.34 -3.21 -8.37
CA TRP A 12 0.45 -2.07 -7.94
C TRP A 12 1.78 -2.12 -8.67
N GLU A 13 2.10 -1.07 -9.40
CA GLU A 13 3.43 -0.87 -9.96
C GLU A 13 4.33 -0.30 -8.86
N LEU A 14 5.47 -0.95 -8.60
CA LEU A 14 6.46 -0.47 -7.63
C LEU A 14 7.45 0.52 -8.26
N SER A 15 7.59 0.46 -9.58
CA SER A 15 8.37 1.36 -10.41
C SER A 15 7.66 1.63 -11.74
N ALA A 16 7.97 2.76 -12.35
CA ALA A 16 7.36 3.24 -13.58
C ALA A 16 8.48 3.68 -14.56
N ALA A 17 8.46 3.19 -15.80
CA ALA A 17 9.33 3.68 -16.87
C ALA A 17 8.74 4.95 -17.50
N ILE A 18 9.35 6.12 -17.29
CA ILE A 18 8.92 7.41 -17.84
C ILE A 18 9.99 7.87 -18.82
N GLY A 19 9.69 7.82 -20.12
CA GLY A 19 10.72 7.98 -21.16
C GLY A 19 11.77 6.89 -21.03
N ASP A 20 13.04 7.28 -20.97
CA ASP A 20 14.18 6.38 -20.78
C ASP A 20 14.55 6.14 -19.30
N GLU A 21 13.83 6.77 -18.36
CA GLU A 21 14.15 6.69 -16.92
C GLU A 21 13.20 5.75 -16.15
N VAL A 22 13.76 4.98 -15.21
CA VAL A 22 12.99 4.16 -14.27
C VAL A 22 12.81 4.91 -12.95
N VAL A 23 11.56 5.24 -12.66
CA VAL A 23 11.14 6.01 -11.49
C VAL A 23 10.59 5.04 -10.43
N LEU A 24 11.31 4.85 -9.32
CA LEU A 24 10.83 4.06 -8.16
C LEU A 24 9.64 4.75 -7.47
N LEU A 25 8.44 4.21 -7.60
CA LEU A 25 7.23 4.82 -7.04
C LEU A 25 7.20 4.72 -5.51
N TYR A 26 7.73 3.63 -4.97
CA TYR A 26 7.80 3.35 -3.54
C TYR A 26 9.21 2.91 -3.15
N PRO A 27 10.19 3.84 -3.09
CA PRO A 27 11.59 3.47 -2.88
C PRO A 27 11.85 2.77 -1.54
N GLU A 28 11.18 3.20 -0.46
CA GLU A 28 11.28 2.54 0.85
C GLU A 28 10.71 1.11 0.83
N LEU A 29 9.57 0.91 0.16
CA LEU A 29 8.96 -0.42 0.02
C LEU A 29 9.83 -1.35 -0.82
N GLU A 30 10.42 -0.86 -1.92
CA GLU A 30 11.37 -1.64 -2.72
C GLU A 30 12.61 -2.02 -1.90
N ALA A 31 13.14 -1.09 -1.09
CA ALA A 31 14.26 -1.38 -0.20
C ALA A 31 13.92 -2.44 0.85
N GLU A 32 12.72 -2.40 1.44
CA GLU A 32 12.24 -3.45 2.35
C GLU A 32 12.09 -4.80 1.64
N LEU A 33 11.47 -4.81 0.46
CA LEU A 33 11.27 -6.03 -0.32
C LEU A 33 12.59 -6.65 -0.80
N ALA A 34 13.60 -5.83 -1.07
CA ALA A 34 14.95 -6.29 -1.43
C ALA A 34 15.67 -7.00 -0.29
N ARG A 35 15.36 -6.63 0.98
CA ARG A 35 15.89 -7.33 2.17
C ARG A 35 15.20 -8.67 2.42
N MET A 36 13.99 -8.86 1.91
CA MET A 36 13.20 -10.06 2.16
C MET A 36 13.57 -11.17 1.18
N LYS A 37 13.77 -12.39 1.71
CA LYS A 37 13.99 -13.58 0.89
C LYS A 37 12.70 -13.94 0.15
N ARG A 38 12.78 -14.06 -1.17
CA ARG A 38 11.65 -14.44 -2.03
C ARG A 38 11.53 -15.97 -2.05
N GLU A 39 10.61 -16.53 -1.27
CA GLU A 39 10.39 -17.98 -1.21
C GLU A 39 9.12 -18.38 -2.00
N GLY A 40 9.35 -18.99 -3.18
CA GLY A 40 8.40 -19.65 -4.08
C GLY A 40 6.90 -19.46 -3.81
N GLY A 41 6.29 -18.41 -4.37
CA GLY A 41 4.84 -18.18 -4.36
C GLY A 41 4.44 -16.72 -4.17
N LYS A 42 3.19 -16.49 -3.74
CA LYS A 42 2.69 -15.16 -3.33
C LYS A 42 3.59 -14.61 -2.22
N MET A 43 4.08 -13.38 -2.37
CA MET A 43 4.85 -12.70 -1.33
C MET A 43 3.95 -12.52 -0.09
N ILE A 44 4.21 -13.33 0.93
CA ILE A 44 3.57 -13.27 2.23
C ILE A 44 4.70 -13.23 3.24
N VAL A 45 4.70 -12.21 4.11
CA VAL A 45 5.64 -12.16 5.23
C VAL A 45 5.37 -13.38 6.11
N ARG A 46 6.39 -14.23 6.24
CA ARG A 46 6.35 -15.45 7.04
C ARG A 46 6.96 -15.18 8.41
N ASP A 47 6.45 -15.87 9.41
CA ASP A 47 7.04 -15.89 10.74
C ASP A 47 8.41 -16.59 10.64
N GLU A 48 9.47 -15.85 10.91
CA GLU A 48 10.86 -16.30 10.82
C GLU A 48 11.16 -17.52 11.69
N ARG A 49 10.42 -17.70 12.81
CA ARG A 49 10.59 -18.89 13.66
C ARG A 49 9.99 -20.15 13.05
N THR A 50 8.96 -20.03 12.23
CA THR A 50 8.14 -21.18 11.78
C THR A 50 8.14 -21.38 10.27
N GLY A 51 8.55 -20.39 9.48
CA GLY A 51 8.43 -20.36 8.03
C GLY A 51 6.98 -20.27 7.52
N GLN A 52 6.00 -20.14 8.41
CA GLN A 52 4.58 -20.10 8.05
C GLN A 52 4.05 -18.66 7.97
N PRO A 53 3.01 -18.39 7.17
CA PRO A 53 2.32 -17.10 7.21
C PRO A 53 1.88 -16.71 8.63
N TYR A 54 2.01 -15.43 8.98
CA TYR A 54 1.45 -14.93 10.23
C TYR A 54 -0.07 -15.13 10.25
N ARG A 55 -0.58 -15.72 11.34
CA ARG A 55 -2.02 -15.69 11.62
C ARG A 55 -2.45 -14.28 12.01
N PHE A 56 -3.68 -13.91 11.65
CA PHE A 56 -4.21 -12.56 11.87
C PHE A 56 -4.24 -12.16 13.36
N ASP A 57 -4.66 -13.07 14.23
CA ASP A 57 -4.67 -12.88 15.69
C ASP A 57 -3.27 -12.62 16.25
N TYR A 58 -2.28 -13.39 15.78
CA TYR A 58 -0.88 -13.22 16.19
C TYR A 58 -0.28 -11.92 15.67
N MET A 59 -0.56 -11.55 14.41
CA MET A 59 -0.14 -10.28 13.82
C MET A 59 -0.65 -9.08 14.64
N GLN A 60 -1.91 -9.10 15.07
CA GLN A 60 -2.49 -8.04 15.91
C GLN A 60 -1.78 -7.91 17.26
N LYS A 61 -1.46 -9.05 17.91
CA LYS A 61 -0.69 -9.06 19.18
C LYS A 61 0.75 -8.58 18.98
N LEU A 62 1.40 -8.99 17.90
CA LEU A 62 2.75 -8.55 17.57
C LEU A 62 2.79 -7.03 17.32
N HIS A 63 1.84 -6.53 16.52
CA HIS A 63 1.67 -5.09 16.29
C HIS A 63 1.48 -4.31 17.60
N ALA A 64 0.60 -4.77 18.50
CA ALA A 64 0.41 -4.11 19.80
C ALA A 64 1.72 -4.04 20.62
N ARG A 65 2.53 -5.10 20.59
CA ARG A 65 3.85 -5.13 21.24
C ARG A 65 4.84 -4.16 20.60
N ILE A 66 4.93 -4.13 19.27
CA ILE A 66 5.80 -3.21 18.52
C ILE A 66 5.41 -1.77 18.81
N ARG A 67 4.12 -1.45 18.72
CA ARG A 67 3.56 -0.13 18.98
C ARG A 67 3.88 0.37 20.39
N ALA A 68 3.69 -0.47 21.40
CA ALA A 68 4.03 -0.13 22.78
C ALA A 68 5.53 0.14 22.96
N LYS A 69 6.40 -0.69 22.36
CA LYS A 69 7.85 -0.50 22.40
C LYS A 69 8.31 0.75 21.66
N ALA A 70 7.61 1.12 20.59
CA ALA A 70 7.89 2.33 19.81
C ALA A 70 7.29 3.60 20.42
N GLY A 71 6.59 3.51 21.56
CA GLY A 71 5.93 4.67 22.19
C GLY A 71 4.77 5.24 21.38
N LEU A 72 4.18 4.45 20.49
CA LEU A 72 3.11 4.89 19.60
C LEU A 72 1.72 4.84 20.27
N PRO A 73 0.77 5.70 19.86
CA PRO A 73 -0.57 5.77 20.45
C PRO A 73 -1.32 4.42 20.47
N ALA A 74 -2.05 4.12 21.55
CA ALA A 74 -2.69 2.82 21.73
C ALA A 74 -3.83 2.53 20.74
N ASP A 75 -4.41 3.58 20.16
CA ASP A 75 -5.46 3.58 19.15
C ASP A 75 -4.92 3.45 17.71
N LEU A 76 -3.60 3.59 17.50
CA LEU A 76 -2.96 3.24 16.24
C LEU A 76 -3.13 1.74 16.01
N ARG A 77 -3.87 1.37 14.96
CA ARG A 77 -4.16 -0.01 14.54
C ARG A 77 -3.48 -0.29 13.21
N MET A 78 -3.35 -1.58 12.85
CA MET A 78 -2.82 -1.95 11.54
C MET A 78 -3.66 -1.38 10.37
N THR A 79 -4.97 -1.20 10.58
CA THR A 79 -5.86 -0.54 9.61
C THR A 79 -5.61 0.95 9.46
N SER A 80 -5.01 1.60 10.46
CA SER A 80 -4.68 3.03 10.42
C SER A 80 -3.63 3.33 9.36
N PHE A 81 -2.66 2.44 9.10
CA PHE A 81 -1.70 2.61 8.01
C PHE A 81 -2.38 2.63 6.64
N ARG A 82 -3.39 1.78 6.43
CA ARG A 82 -4.20 1.80 5.20
C ARG A 82 -4.97 3.12 5.06
N HIS A 83 -5.49 3.66 6.16
CA HIS A 83 -6.19 4.93 6.14
C HIS A 83 -5.24 6.10 5.87
N GLY A 84 -4.07 6.12 6.52
CA GLY A 84 -3.01 7.11 6.29
C GLY A 84 -2.55 7.10 4.84
N GLY A 85 -2.22 5.92 4.28
CA GLY A 85 -1.87 5.80 2.87
C GLY A 85 -2.98 6.24 1.91
N MET A 86 -4.26 6.09 2.29
CA MET A 86 -5.37 6.63 1.49
C MET A 86 -5.46 8.16 1.57
N THR A 87 -5.19 8.71 2.76
CA THR A 87 -5.24 10.14 3.04
C THR A 87 -4.13 10.86 2.27
N GLU A 88 -2.91 10.34 2.31
CA GLU A 88 -1.78 10.86 1.50
C GLU A 88 -2.10 10.92 0.01
N ILE A 89 -2.82 9.93 -0.52
CA ILE A 89 -3.23 9.94 -1.92
C ILE A 89 -4.32 11.00 -2.16
N GLY A 90 -5.21 11.21 -1.21
CA GLY A 90 -6.26 12.25 -1.27
C GLY A 90 -5.66 13.65 -1.25
N ASP A 91 -4.72 13.88 -0.35
CA ASP A 91 -3.97 15.12 -0.22
C ASP A 91 -3.12 15.42 -1.47
N ALA A 92 -2.73 14.38 -2.21
CA ALA A 92 -2.08 14.51 -3.52
C ALA A 92 -3.07 14.84 -4.68
N GLY A 93 -4.35 15.10 -4.39
CA GLY A 93 -5.35 15.54 -5.37
C GLY A 93 -5.84 14.41 -6.27
N VAL A 94 -6.06 13.22 -5.70
CA VAL A 94 -6.68 12.08 -6.39
C VAL A 94 -8.05 11.81 -5.78
N ASP A 95 -9.10 11.92 -6.59
CA ASP A 95 -10.48 11.66 -6.15
C ASP A 95 -10.89 10.18 -6.28
N ASP A 96 -10.36 9.46 -7.30
CA ASP A 96 -10.68 8.06 -7.52
C ASP A 96 -9.63 7.11 -6.92
N MET A 97 -9.89 6.69 -5.68
CA MET A 97 -9.03 5.77 -4.93
C MET A 97 -9.22 4.28 -5.25
N ARG A 98 -10.21 3.91 -6.07
CA ARG A 98 -10.52 2.48 -6.37
C ARG A 98 -9.38 1.69 -7.03
N PRO A 99 -8.47 2.28 -7.83
CA PRO A 99 -7.34 1.57 -8.41
C PRO A 99 -6.33 1.06 -7.39
N VAL A 100 -6.24 1.66 -6.21
CA VAL A 100 -5.29 1.28 -5.16
C VAL A 100 -5.98 0.70 -3.92
N SER A 101 -7.16 1.20 -3.56
CA SER A 101 -7.90 0.74 -2.39
C SER A 101 -8.56 -0.63 -2.58
N GLY A 102 -9.02 -0.95 -3.79
CA GLY A 102 -9.92 -2.09 -4.01
C GLY A 102 -11.34 -1.89 -3.48
N HIS A 103 -11.76 -0.67 -3.12
CA HIS A 103 -13.16 -0.37 -2.80
C HIS A 103 -14.07 -0.47 -4.04
N THR A 104 -15.34 -0.85 -3.83
CA THR A 104 -16.33 -1.10 -4.89
C THR A 104 -17.36 0.00 -5.09
N LYS A 105 -17.55 0.93 -4.16
CA LYS A 105 -18.61 1.96 -4.25
C LYS A 105 -18.07 3.39 -4.13
N LEU A 106 -18.47 4.24 -5.06
CA LEU A 106 -18.73 5.68 -4.91
C LEU A 106 -19.79 6.09 -5.95
N ASP A 107 -20.41 7.26 -5.73
CA ASP A 107 -21.65 7.79 -6.32
C ASP A 107 -21.84 7.57 -7.83
N THR A 108 -23.10 7.61 -8.26
CA THR A 108 -23.67 7.17 -9.54
C THR A 108 -22.96 7.73 -10.80
N THR A 109 -22.27 8.86 -10.69
CA THR A 109 -21.46 9.49 -11.74
C THR A 109 -20.04 8.90 -11.89
N ALA A 110 -19.51 8.21 -10.86
CA ALA A 110 -18.18 7.61 -10.86
C ALA A 110 -18.11 6.20 -11.50
N ILE A 111 -19.24 5.65 -11.96
CA ILE A 111 -19.35 4.29 -12.52
C ILE A 111 -18.59 4.18 -13.86
N TYR A 112 -18.50 5.26 -14.63
CA TYR A 112 -17.73 5.29 -15.89
C TYR A 112 -16.21 5.29 -15.68
N ASN A 113 -15.75 5.69 -14.48
CA ASN A 113 -14.34 5.79 -14.16
C ASN A 113 -13.83 4.41 -13.69
N LYS A 114 -13.57 3.48 -14.61
CA LYS A 114 -13.07 2.14 -14.24
C LYS A 114 -11.68 2.22 -13.63
N ALA A 115 -11.46 1.49 -12.54
CA ALA A 115 -10.13 1.31 -11.98
C ALA A 115 -9.23 0.54 -12.97
N SER A 116 -8.05 1.08 -13.26
CA SER A 116 -7.06 0.48 -14.16
C SER A 116 -5.66 0.56 -13.55
N ALA A 117 -4.73 -0.27 -14.04
CA ALA A 117 -3.32 -0.23 -13.65
C ALA A 117 -2.71 1.16 -13.95
N GLU A 118 -3.05 1.75 -15.09
CA GLU A 118 -2.63 3.11 -15.45
C GLU A 118 -3.02 4.13 -14.38
N LYS A 119 -4.26 4.09 -13.88
CA LYS A 119 -4.68 5.01 -12.81
C LYS A 119 -3.95 4.74 -11.50
N ALA A 120 -3.70 3.48 -11.15
CA ALA A 120 -2.91 3.14 -9.98
C ALA A 120 -1.47 3.70 -10.07
N ARG A 121 -0.88 3.69 -11.27
CA ARG A 121 0.42 4.29 -11.55
C ARG A 121 0.40 5.82 -11.42
N GLN A 122 -0.57 6.49 -12.02
CA GLN A 122 -0.73 7.95 -11.89
C GLN A 122 -0.91 8.39 -10.44
N ILE A 123 -1.68 7.61 -9.66
CA ILE A 123 -1.85 7.80 -8.22
C ILE A 123 -0.51 7.70 -7.49
N ALA A 124 0.28 6.67 -7.80
CA ALA A 124 1.57 6.45 -7.18
C ALA A 124 2.58 7.57 -7.49
N LEU A 125 2.55 8.10 -8.72
CA LEU A 125 3.38 9.25 -9.12
C LEU A 125 3.03 10.50 -8.34
N LYS A 126 1.75 10.88 -8.29
CA LYS A 126 1.28 12.04 -7.51
C LYS A 126 1.63 11.93 -6.03
N ARG A 127 1.45 10.75 -5.44
CA ARG A 127 1.86 10.49 -4.06
C ARG A 127 3.37 10.70 -3.89
N ARG A 128 4.20 10.18 -4.80
CA ARG A 128 5.66 10.34 -4.72
C ARG A 128 6.09 11.81 -4.80
N GLU A 129 5.47 12.58 -5.69
CA GLU A 129 5.70 14.03 -5.79
C GLU A 129 5.33 14.72 -4.47
N HIS A 130 4.15 14.42 -3.91
CA HIS A 130 3.69 14.97 -2.64
C HIS A 130 4.64 14.65 -1.47
N VAL A 131 5.07 13.38 -1.34
CA VAL A 131 6.05 12.97 -0.32
C VAL A 131 7.39 13.68 -0.52
N THR A 132 7.85 13.83 -1.77
CA THR A 132 9.12 14.53 -2.07
C THR A 132 9.05 16.01 -1.67
N ILE A 133 7.88 16.65 -1.82
CA ILE A 133 7.65 18.03 -1.39
C ILE A 133 7.69 18.12 0.14
N LEU A 134 6.99 17.23 0.85
CA LEU A 134 6.97 17.21 2.32
C LEU A 134 8.35 16.97 2.92
N SER A 135 9.17 16.08 2.34
CA SER A 135 10.52 15.77 2.85
C SER A 135 11.57 16.86 2.57
N ARG A 136 11.23 17.94 1.85
CA ARG A 136 12.13 19.07 1.56
C ARG A 136 11.99 20.24 2.56
N HIS A 137 11.07 20.14 3.51
CA HIS A 137 10.89 21.09 4.61
C HIS A 137 11.46 20.53 5.92
#